data_AF-A0A7X4AN68-F1
#
_entry.id   AF-A0A7X4AN68-F1
#
_cell.length_a   1.000
_cell.length_b   1.000
_cell.length_c   1.000
_cell.angle_alpha   90.00
_cell.angle_beta   90.00
_cell.angle_gamma   90.00
#
_symmetry.space_group_name_H-M   'P 1'
#
loop_
_entity.id
_entity.type
_entity.pdbx_description
1 polymer ?
#
loop_
_entity_poly.entity_id
_entity_poly.type
_entity_poly.pdbx_seq_one_letter_code
_entity_poly.pdbx_strand_id
1 'polypeptide(L)'
;MIKKFHISDLRNTLAHILEHERRLAHANEATTQQYVVLPILRALGWEDANLASMEILPEYRVESRWADYALKVGRGPALFIECKKWNEPLERHENQIITYASYSNAPIAVLTNGKNWRFYLLEKEGTPISNRIFHDCDIDSKNLNAAVYRLGKYLLRDNILSGAATKDAEKVWQDKRGVENLVPQHIRDYYETRYRSEKVREFYGYVAETQDLAKKAGWELTLKFTQRYCGFWVERETDQREIWVYGVHLDYNPLRFFVKITQEESEKLRNQYGYGTVYYHTHVGQAFYTIPGNVDQLFSVLEFAYNKHRGI
;
A
#
# COMPACT_ATOMS: atom_id res chain seq x y z
N MET A 1 -27.05 15.17 -8.51
CA MET A 1 -27.20 13.93 -7.72
C MET A 1 -25.79 13.40 -7.53
N ILE A 2 -25.23 13.43 -6.32
CA ILE A 2 -23.83 13.01 -6.08
C ILE A 2 -23.76 11.50 -6.32
N LYS A 3 -22.93 11.06 -7.28
CA LYS A 3 -22.76 9.64 -7.57
C LYS A 3 -22.07 8.99 -6.37
N LYS A 4 -22.76 8.09 -5.68
CA LYS A 4 -22.22 7.39 -4.51
C LYS A 4 -21.08 6.46 -4.97
N PHE A 5 -19.91 6.55 -4.34
CA PHE A 5 -18.79 5.67 -4.61
C PHE A 5 -19.18 4.20 -4.41
N HIS A 6 -18.81 3.35 -5.35
CA HIS A 6 -18.91 1.91 -5.22
C HIS A 6 -17.57 1.28 -5.53
N ILE A 7 -17.04 0.44 -4.64
CA ILE A 7 -15.70 -0.16 -4.80
C ILE A 7 -15.56 -0.98 -6.10
N SER A 8 -16.69 -1.49 -6.62
CA SER A 8 -16.72 -2.16 -7.93
C SER A 8 -16.38 -1.23 -9.08
N ASP A 9 -16.71 0.06 -9.01
CA ASP A 9 -16.44 1.02 -10.07
C ASP A 9 -14.92 1.19 -10.23
N LEU A 10 -14.20 1.36 -9.12
CA LEU A 10 -12.74 1.40 -9.14
C LEU A 10 -12.16 0.09 -9.65
N ARG A 11 -12.62 -1.06 -9.14
CA ARG A 11 -12.15 -2.37 -9.61
C ARG A 11 -12.32 -2.56 -11.12
N ASN A 12 -13.50 -2.23 -11.64
CA ASN A 12 -13.82 -2.37 -13.06
C ASN A 12 -12.98 -1.42 -13.91
N THR A 13 -12.78 -0.17 -13.46
CA THR A 13 -11.89 0.79 -14.12
C THR A 13 -10.46 0.26 -14.19
N LEU A 14 -9.91 -0.26 -13.08
CA LEU A 14 -8.56 -0.81 -13.06
C LEU A 14 -8.44 -2.06 -13.94
N ALA A 15 -9.43 -2.95 -13.92
CA ALA A 15 -9.46 -4.13 -14.78
C ALA A 15 -9.47 -3.74 -16.27
N HIS A 16 -10.30 -2.76 -16.64
CA HIS A 16 -10.37 -2.25 -18.01
C HIS A 16 -9.03 -1.66 -18.49
N ILE A 17 -8.36 -0.88 -17.64
CA ILE A 17 -7.03 -0.34 -17.93
C ILE A 17 -6.02 -1.47 -18.19
N LEU A 18 -6.03 -2.52 -17.36
CA LEU A 18 -5.13 -3.67 -17.51
C LEU A 18 -5.39 -4.48 -18.79
N GLU A 19 -6.65 -4.66 -19.18
CA GLU A 19 -7.02 -5.32 -20.45
C GLU A 19 -6.45 -4.59 -21.67
N HIS A 20 -6.20 -3.28 -21.54
CA HIS A 20 -5.75 -2.41 -22.64
C HIS A 20 -4.31 -1.91 -22.49
N GLU A 21 -3.50 -2.52 -21.61
CA GLU A 21 -2.12 -2.10 -21.33
C GLU A 21 -1.25 -1.95 -22.61
N ARG A 22 -1.44 -2.84 -23.59
CA ARG A 22 -0.71 -2.78 -24.87
C ARG A 22 -0.92 -1.46 -25.62
N ARG A 23 -2.11 -0.85 -25.53
CA ARG A 23 -2.39 0.45 -26.14
C ARG A 23 -1.70 1.58 -25.37
N LEU A 24 -1.60 1.43 -24.06
CA LEU A 24 -0.99 2.42 -23.17
C LEU A 24 0.54 2.40 -23.24
N ALA A 25 1.15 1.28 -23.66
CA ALA A 25 2.61 1.16 -23.78
C ALA A 25 3.28 2.24 -24.66
N HIS A 26 2.54 2.82 -25.61
CA HIS A 26 2.99 3.90 -26.49
C HIS A 26 2.27 5.24 -26.24
N ALA A 27 1.49 5.33 -25.17
CA ALA A 27 0.77 6.54 -24.79
C ALA A 27 1.73 7.66 -24.40
N ASN A 28 1.43 8.88 -24.82
CA ASN A 28 2.05 10.08 -24.28
C ASN A 28 1.48 10.39 -22.88
N GLU A 29 2.09 11.36 -22.19
CA GLU A 29 1.72 11.70 -20.81
C GLU A 29 0.28 12.18 -20.70
N ALA A 30 -0.18 13.05 -21.61
CA ALA A 30 -1.56 13.50 -21.69
C ALA A 30 -2.56 12.34 -21.86
N THR A 31 -2.20 11.29 -22.61
CA THR A 31 -3.04 10.09 -22.74
C THR A 31 -3.11 9.34 -21.42
N THR A 32 -1.99 9.18 -20.68
CA THR A 32 -2.02 8.58 -19.34
C THR A 32 -2.90 9.41 -18.39
N GLN A 33 -2.76 10.73 -18.40
CA GLN A 33 -3.55 11.64 -17.57
C GLN A 33 -5.05 11.50 -17.85
N GLN A 34 -5.46 11.48 -19.13
CA GLN A 34 -6.86 11.52 -19.54
C GLN A 34 -7.55 10.16 -19.56
N TYR A 35 -6.86 9.09 -19.95
CA TYR A 35 -7.45 7.76 -20.11
C TYR A 35 -7.15 6.79 -18.97
N VAL A 36 -6.27 7.17 -18.04
CA VAL A 36 -5.92 6.32 -16.89
C VAL A 36 -6.19 7.05 -15.57
N VAL A 37 -5.48 8.15 -15.32
CA VAL A 37 -5.55 8.85 -14.03
C VAL A 37 -6.95 9.44 -13.80
N LEU A 38 -7.48 10.20 -14.77
CA LEU A 38 -8.78 10.84 -14.62
C LEU A 38 -9.95 9.84 -14.44
N PRO A 39 -10.05 8.73 -15.21
CA PRO A 39 -11.02 7.68 -14.94
C PRO A 39 -10.91 7.05 -13.54
N ILE A 40 -9.69 6.85 -13.03
CA ILE A 40 -9.46 6.37 -11.65
C ILE A 40 -10.00 7.39 -10.65
N LEU A 41 -9.71 8.67 -10.82
CA LEU A 41 -10.22 9.74 -9.94
C LEU A 41 -11.75 9.81 -9.95
N ARG A 42 -12.38 9.73 -11.13
CA ARG A 42 -13.84 9.66 -11.25
C ARG A 42 -14.41 8.44 -10.54
N ALA A 43 -13.76 7.28 -10.68
CA ALA A 43 -14.16 6.06 -9.99
C ALA A 43 -13.99 6.17 -8.47
N LEU A 44 -13.12 7.05 -7.97
CA LEU A 44 -12.90 7.41 -6.57
C LEU A 44 -13.80 8.57 -6.09
N GLY A 45 -14.81 8.94 -6.88
CA GLY A 45 -15.83 9.92 -6.50
C GLY A 45 -15.46 11.38 -6.75
N TRP A 46 -14.36 11.67 -7.43
CA TRP A 46 -14.02 13.04 -7.83
C TRP A 46 -14.79 13.48 -9.08
N GLU A 47 -15.23 14.73 -9.11
CA GLU A 47 -15.97 15.30 -10.24
C GLU A 47 -15.13 16.35 -11.00
N ASP A 48 -14.88 16.11 -12.29
CA ASP A 48 -14.15 17.04 -13.16
C ASP A 48 -15.04 17.97 -13.99
N ALA A 49 -16.35 17.68 -14.07
CA ALA A 49 -17.31 18.47 -14.85
C ALA A 49 -18.17 19.42 -13.99
N ASN A 50 -18.03 19.38 -12.67
CA ASN A 50 -18.83 20.19 -11.76
C ASN A 50 -18.16 21.56 -11.49
N LEU A 51 -18.63 22.58 -12.19
CA LEU A 51 -18.08 23.95 -12.09
C LEU A 51 -18.36 24.64 -10.75
N ALA A 52 -19.33 24.15 -9.96
CA ALA A 52 -19.62 24.75 -8.66
C ALA A 52 -18.56 24.39 -7.60
N SER A 53 -17.93 23.22 -7.75
CA SER A 53 -16.90 22.73 -6.82
C SER A 53 -15.48 22.80 -7.41
N MET A 54 -15.32 22.53 -8.71
CA MET A 54 -14.03 22.45 -9.41
C MET A 54 -13.00 21.62 -8.62
N GLU A 55 -13.34 20.37 -8.35
CA GLU A 55 -12.58 19.52 -7.43
C GLU A 55 -11.30 18.96 -8.05
N ILE A 56 -11.27 18.79 -9.37
CA ILE A 56 -10.07 18.41 -10.11
C ILE A 56 -9.62 19.63 -10.91
N LEU A 57 -8.49 20.21 -10.52
CA LEU A 57 -7.88 21.35 -11.21
C LEU A 57 -6.69 20.87 -12.02
N PRO A 58 -6.80 20.76 -13.36
CA PRO A 58 -5.67 20.41 -14.20
C PRO A 58 -4.66 21.57 -14.26
N GLU A 59 -3.39 21.25 -14.48
CA GLU A 59 -2.33 22.26 -14.66
C GLU A 59 -2.37 23.29 -13.52
N TYR A 60 -2.31 22.82 -12.27
CA TYR A 60 -2.37 23.70 -11.11
C TYR A 60 -1.00 24.27 -10.80
N ARG A 61 -0.89 25.60 -10.86
CA ARG A 61 0.38 26.29 -10.61
C ARG A 61 0.72 26.31 -9.11
N VAL A 62 1.92 25.84 -8.79
CA VAL A 62 2.57 25.95 -7.49
C VAL A 62 3.89 26.71 -7.69
N GLU A 63 3.90 28.00 -7.39
CA GLU A 63 5.01 28.92 -7.66
C GLU A 63 5.50 28.90 -9.13
N SER A 64 6.63 28.27 -9.39
CA SER A 64 7.28 28.16 -10.72
C SER A 64 7.02 26.82 -11.42
N ARG A 65 6.26 25.91 -10.79
CA ARG A 65 5.92 24.59 -11.32
C ARG A 65 4.41 24.43 -11.48
N TRP A 66 4.04 23.42 -12.27
CA TRP A 66 2.67 23.07 -12.58
C TRP A 66 2.48 21.60 -12.22
N ALA A 67 1.50 21.32 -11.36
CA ALA A 67 1.05 19.98 -11.08
C ALA A 67 -0.01 19.58 -12.11
N ASP A 68 0.09 18.37 -12.64
CA ASP A 68 -0.86 17.87 -13.64
C ASP A 68 -2.29 17.92 -13.13
N TYR A 69 -2.51 17.52 -11.88
CA TYR A 69 -3.77 17.73 -11.17
C TYR A 69 -3.55 18.21 -9.74
N ALA A 70 -4.34 19.19 -9.31
CA ALA A 70 -4.61 19.44 -7.90
C ALA A 70 -6.03 18.98 -7.57
N LEU A 71 -6.15 18.14 -6.55
CA LEU A 71 -7.43 17.72 -6.00
C LEU A 71 -7.81 18.68 -4.87
N LYS A 72 -8.92 19.39 -5.05
CA LYS A 72 -9.37 20.47 -4.17
C LYS A 72 -10.51 19.99 -3.27
N VAL A 73 -10.37 20.28 -1.98
CA VAL A 73 -11.46 20.15 -1.01
C VAL A 73 -11.61 21.47 -0.28
N GLY A 74 -12.83 22.02 -0.25
CA GLY A 74 -13.10 23.31 0.37
C GLY A 74 -12.39 24.46 -0.35
N ARG A 75 -11.47 25.15 0.33
CA ARG A 75 -10.86 26.39 -0.17
C ARG A 75 -9.50 26.21 -0.87
N GLY A 76 -8.85 25.06 -0.74
CA GLY A 76 -7.50 24.86 -1.27
C GLY A 76 -7.21 23.42 -1.73
N PRO A 77 -6.05 23.20 -2.36
CA PRO A 77 -5.62 21.86 -2.77
C PRO A 77 -5.40 20.99 -1.52
N ALA A 78 -6.00 19.81 -1.52
CA ALA A 78 -5.82 18.78 -0.51
C ALA A 78 -4.76 17.74 -0.91
N LEU A 79 -4.53 17.57 -2.21
CA LEU A 79 -3.56 16.62 -2.76
C LEU A 79 -3.11 17.06 -4.16
N PHE A 80 -1.85 16.78 -4.51
CA PHE A 80 -1.35 16.94 -5.88
C PHE A 80 -1.08 15.59 -6.54
N ILE A 81 -1.28 15.52 -7.85
CA ILE A 81 -0.92 14.38 -8.69
C ILE A 81 -0.03 14.88 -9.81
N GLU A 82 1.10 14.22 -9.95
CA GLU A 82 2.06 14.35 -11.04
C GLU A 82 2.03 13.05 -11.85
N CYS A 83 1.77 13.15 -13.14
CA CYS A 83 1.66 12.04 -14.07
C CYS A 83 2.89 11.96 -14.98
N LYS A 84 3.20 10.75 -15.43
CA LYS A 84 4.25 10.45 -16.42
C LYS A 84 3.72 9.54 -17.51
N LYS A 85 4.50 9.33 -18.57
CA LYS A 85 4.15 8.36 -19.63
C LYS A 85 4.10 6.95 -19.05
N TRP A 86 3.23 6.10 -19.60
CA TRP A 86 2.95 4.75 -19.09
C TRP A 86 4.19 3.88 -18.74
N ASN A 87 5.26 4.00 -19.53
CA ASN A 87 6.50 3.23 -19.36
C ASN A 87 7.67 4.05 -18.79
N GLU A 88 7.41 5.26 -18.32
CA GLU A 88 8.43 6.12 -17.73
C GLU A 88 8.64 5.77 -16.24
N PRO A 89 9.89 5.51 -15.80
CA PRO A 89 10.20 5.25 -14.40
C PRO A 89 9.99 6.49 -13.52
N LEU A 90 9.39 6.33 -12.35
CA LEU A 90 9.01 7.44 -11.48
C LEU A 90 10.22 8.07 -10.76
N GLU A 91 11.28 7.30 -10.50
CA GLU A 91 12.41 7.70 -9.65
C GLU A 91 13.12 8.97 -10.14
N ARG A 92 12.99 9.31 -11.42
CA ARG A 92 13.66 10.48 -12.04
C ARG A 92 12.90 11.79 -11.85
N HIS A 93 11.69 11.74 -11.28
CA HIS A 93 10.76 12.88 -11.28
C HIS A 93 10.42 13.42 -9.88
N GLU A 94 11.14 12.99 -8.84
CA GLU A 94 10.86 13.41 -7.45
C GLU A 94 11.08 14.92 -7.22
N ASN A 95 11.85 15.59 -8.08
CA ASN A 95 12.09 17.04 -8.00
C ASN A 95 10.80 17.88 -8.06
N GLN A 96 9.76 17.40 -8.75
CA GLN A 96 8.46 18.08 -8.78
C GLN A 96 7.78 18.01 -7.41
N ILE A 97 7.84 16.84 -6.77
CA ILE A 97 7.30 16.62 -5.43
C ILE A 97 8.02 17.48 -4.39
N ILE A 98 9.35 17.65 -4.51
CA ILE A 98 10.12 18.56 -3.65
C ILE A 98 9.58 19.99 -3.74
N THR A 99 9.24 20.47 -4.94
CA THR A 99 8.70 21.82 -5.11
C THR A 99 7.35 21.96 -4.39
N TYR A 100 6.45 20.98 -4.55
CA TYR A 100 5.14 21.02 -3.88
C TYR A 100 5.28 21.00 -2.35
N ALA A 101 6.24 20.23 -1.83
CA ALA A 101 6.53 20.17 -0.41
C ALA A 101 6.98 21.51 0.19
N SER A 102 7.63 22.37 -0.60
CA SER A 102 8.17 23.65 -0.12
C SER A 102 7.16 24.80 -0.18
N TYR A 103 6.13 24.70 -1.01
CA TYR A 103 5.28 25.85 -1.35
C TYR A 103 3.78 25.60 -1.21
N SER A 104 3.39 24.44 -0.69
CA SER A 104 1.99 24.11 -0.49
C SER A 104 1.71 23.48 0.87
N ASN A 105 0.50 23.73 1.37
CA ASN A 105 -0.04 23.12 2.58
C ASN A 105 -0.82 21.82 2.30
N ALA A 106 -0.76 21.30 1.06
CA ALA A 106 -1.35 19.99 0.79
C ALA A 106 -0.51 18.91 1.50
N PRO A 107 -1.11 18.02 2.30
CA PRO A 107 -0.35 17.03 3.05
C PRO A 107 0.21 15.90 2.18
N ILE A 108 -0.41 15.62 1.05
CA ILE A 108 -0.10 14.46 0.21
C ILE A 108 0.20 14.91 -1.23
N ALA A 109 1.21 14.27 -1.84
CA ALA A 109 1.38 14.26 -3.28
C ALA A 109 1.51 12.83 -3.81
N VAL A 110 1.16 12.66 -5.08
CA VAL A 110 1.24 11.40 -5.79
C VAL A 110 2.04 11.58 -7.06
N LEU A 111 2.96 10.66 -7.31
CA LEU A 111 3.66 10.53 -8.59
C LEU A 111 3.20 9.21 -9.24
N THR A 112 2.73 9.26 -10.48
CA THR A 112 2.19 8.09 -11.16
C THR A 112 2.53 8.06 -12.65
N ASN A 113 2.65 6.87 -13.22
CA ASN A 113 2.67 6.65 -14.67
C ASN A 113 1.42 5.88 -15.12
N GLY A 114 0.38 5.86 -14.29
CA GLY A 114 -0.85 5.11 -14.53
C GLY A 114 -0.83 3.71 -13.95
N LYS A 115 0.29 2.96 -14.04
CA LYS A 115 0.41 1.60 -13.47
C LYS A 115 1.16 1.54 -12.14
N ASN A 116 2.09 2.46 -11.89
CA ASN A 116 2.78 2.62 -10.62
C ASN A 116 2.28 3.90 -9.97
N TRP A 117 1.93 3.84 -8.68
CA TRP A 117 1.44 4.97 -7.89
C TRP A 117 2.27 5.10 -6.63
N ARG A 118 3.03 6.18 -6.51
CA ARG A 118 3.86 6.47 -5.34
C ARG A 118 3.33 7.66 -4.58
N PHE A 119 3.17 7.50 -3.27
CA PHE A 119 2.55 8.47 -2.39
C PHE A 119 3.56 9.06 -1.41
N TYR A 120 3.54 10.38 -1.29
CA TYR A 120 4.45 11.17 -0.47
C TYR A 120 3.70 11.99 0.56
N LEU A 121 4.26 12.10 1.77
CA LEU A 121 3.87 13.10 2.76
C LEU A 121 4.68 14.37 2.57
N LEU A 122 4.03 15.50 2.30
CA LEU A 122 4.71 16.75 2.00
C LEU A 122 5.21 17.47 3.27
N GLU A 123 4.47 17.44 4.37
CA GLU A 123 4.71 18.23 5.60
C GLU A 123 5.88 17.74 6.49
N LYS A 124 6.77 16.86 5.98
CA LYS A 124 7.93 16.34 6.75
C LYS A 124 9.22 17.11 6.45
N GLU A 125 9.22 18.42 6.73
CA GLU A 125 10.41 19.27 6.56
C GLU A 125 11.67 18.66 7.21
N GLY A 126 12.83 18.91 6.60
CA GLY A 126 14.11 18.30 7.02
C GLY A 126 14.28 16.82 6.69
N THR A 127 13.21 16.10 6.29
CA THR A 127 13.31 14.71 5.82
C THR A 127 13.58 14.68 4.32
N PRO A 128 14.54 13.87 3.82
CA PRO A 128 14.74 13.67 2.38
C PRO A 128 13.47 13.18 1.69
N ILE A 129 13.19 13.62 0.46
CA ILE A 129 11.93 13.30 -0.24
C ILE A 129 11.70 11.79 -0.42
N SER A 130 12.78 11.04 -0.68
CA SER A 130 12.78 9.58 -0.76
C SER A 130 12.32 8.91 0.53
N ASN A 131 12.59 9.55 1.67
CA ASN A 131 12.15 9.11 2.99
C ASN A 131 10.75 9.62 3.36
N ARG A 132 10.09 10.42 2.52
CA ARG A 132 8.70 10.86 2.71
C ARG A 132 7.68 9.94 2.01
N ILE A 133 8.15 8.92 1.31
CA ILE A 133 7.29 7.92 0.67
C ILE A 133 6.62 7.09 1.77
N PHE A 134 5.29 7.14 1.84
CA PHE A 134 4.54 6.30 2.77
C PHE A 134 3.93 5.07 2.08
N HIS A 135 3.77 5.09 0.75
CA HIS A 135 3.22 3.96 0.02
C HIS A 135 3.65 3.92 -1.46
N ASP A 136 3.78 2.71 -1.98
CA ASP A 136 3.90 2.40 -3.41
C ASP A 136 2.80 1.39 -3.75
N CYS A 137 2.18 1.53 -4.91
CA CYS A 137 1.08 0.69 -5.35
C CYS A 137 1.21 0.39 -6.85
N ASP A 138 1.33 -0.89 -7.18
CA ASP A 138 1.38 -1.37 -8.55
C ASP A 138 0.01 -1.90 -8.98
N ILE A 139 -0.47 -1.43 -10.12
CA ILE A 139 -1.69 -1.89 -10.77
C ILE A 139 -1.26 -2.92 -11.80
N ASP A 140 -1.40 -4.19 -11.44
CA ASP A 140 -1.21 -5.34 -12.33
C ASP A 140 -2.19 -6.47 -11.98
N SER A 141 -2.21 -7.53 -12.78
CA SER A 141 -3.14 -8.65 -12.60
C SER A 141 -2.96 -9.42 -11.29
N LYS A 142 -1.75 -9.40 -10.70
CA LYS A 142 -1.45 -10.06 -9.42
C LYS A 142 -1.79 -9.18 -8.23
N ASN A 143 -1.78 -7.86 -8.40
CA ASN A 143 -1.94 -6.86 -7.34
C ASN A 143 -3.27 -6.11 -7.37
N LEU A 144 -4.17 -6.42 -8.31
CA LEU A 144 -5.43 -5.69 -8.51
C LEU A 144 -6.24 -5.42 -7.23
N ASN A 145 -6.42 -6.43 -6.36
CA ASN A 145 -7.18 -6.26 -5.11
C ASN A 145 -6.47 -5.32 -4.13
N ALA A 146 -5.14 -5.42 -4.03
CA ALA A 146 -4.34 -4.51 -3.22
C ALA A 146 -4.43 -3.09 -3.79
N ALA A 147 -4.29 -2.93 -5.11
CA ALA A 147 -4.41 -1.64 -5.75
C ALA A 147 -5.75 -0.95 -5.52
N VAL A 148 -6.87 -1.67 -5.69
CA VAL A 148 -8.22 -1.15 -5.39
C VAL A 148 -8.30 -0.66 -3.95
N TYR A 149 -7.80 -1.45 -2.99
CA TYR A 149 -7.82 -1.06 -1.59
C TYR A 149 -6.95 0.17 -1.31
N ARG A 150 -5.72 0.22 -1.83
CA ARG A 150 -4.76 1.31 -1.53
C ARG A 150 -5.17 2.63 -2.19
N LEU A 151 -5.59 2.59 -3.45
CA LEU A 151 -6.13 3.76 -4.13
C LEU A 151 -7.43 4.23 -3.45
N GLY A 152 -8.33 3.32 -3.11
CA GLY A 152 -9.53 3.66 -2.33
C GLY A 152 -9.20 4.27 -0.97
N LYS A 153 -8.21 3.73 -0.25
CA LYS A 153 -7.83 4.25 1.06
C LYS A 153 -7.29 5.68 0.98
N TYR A 154 -6.39 5.96 0.03
CA TYR A 154 -5.64 7.22 0.00
C TYR A 154 -6.15 8.26 -0.99
N LEU A 155 -7.04 7.91 -1.93
CA LEU A 155 -7.54 8.84 -2.95
C LEU A 155 -9.07 8.92 -3.03
N LEU A 156 -9.81 8.12 -2.26
CA LEU A 156 -11.27 8.29 -2.19
C LEU A 156 -11.58 9.69 -1.69
N ARG A 157 -12.42 10.41 -2.44
CA ARG A 157 -12.78 11.81 -2.16
C ARG A 157 -13.23 12.00 -0.71
N ASP A 158 -14.07 11.11 -0.19
CA ASP A 158 -14.59 11.19 1.18
C ASP A 158 -13.51 10.96 2.25
N ASN A 159 -12.51 10.11 1.98
CA ASN A 159 -11.38 9.92 2.89
C ASN A 159 -10.44 11.12 2.92
N ILE A 160 -10.28 11.80 1.78
CA ILE A 160 -9.53 13.06 1.69
C ILE A 160 -10.29 14.19 2.39
N LEU A 161 -11.59 14.32 2.13
CA LEU A 161 -12.46 15.33 2.75
C LEU A 161 -12.53 15.22 4.28
N SER A 162 -12.62 14.00 4.80
CA SER A 162 -12.66 13.74 6.25
C SER A 162 -11.28 13.82 6.94
N GLY A 163 -10.19 13.92 6.18
CA GLY A 163 -8.82 13.86 6.69
C GLY A 163 -8.34 12.45 7.08
N ALA A 164 -9.17 11.42 6.88
CA ALA A 164 -8.83 10.04 7.18
C ALA A 164 -7.60 9.56 6.39
N ALA A 165 -7.52 9.91 5.10
CA ALA A 165 -6.40 9.55 4.24
C ALA A 165 -5.06 10.11 4.76
N THR A 166 -5.05 11.38 5.17
CA THR A 166 -3.85 12.02 5.74
C THR A 166 -3.44 11.37 7.05
N LYS A 167 -4.38 11.18 7.99
CA LYS A 167 -4.10 10.54 9.28
C LYS A 167 -3.53 9.14 9.11
N ASP A 168 -4.12 8.35 8.20
CA ASP A 168 -3.62 7.01 7.88
C ASP A 168 -2.24 7.05 7.22
N ALA A 169 -2.00 7.99 6.29
CA ALA A 169 -0.71 8.15 5.63
C ALA A 169 0.41 8.44 6.65
N GLU A 170 0.16 9.36 7.60
CA GLU A 170 1.10 9.68 8.66
C GLU A 170 1.39 8.48 9.57
N LYS A 171 0.34 7.76 9.99
CA LYS A 171 0.50 6.56 10.81
C LYS A 171 1.34 5.50 10.09
N VAL A 172 0.99 5.19 8.84
CA VAL A 172 1.71 4.18 8.04
C VAL A 172 3.17 4.58 7.84
N TRP A 173 3.44 5.87 7.59
CA TRP A 173 4.79 6.38 7.47
C TRP A 173 5.59 6.18 8.77
N GLN A 174 5.02 6.54 9.92
CA GLN A 174 5.65 6.37 11.23
C GLN A 174 5.89 4.89 11.55
N ASP A 175 4.88 4.03 11.36
CA ASP A 175 4.98 2.61 11.70
C ASP A 175 6.02 1.90 10.83
N LYS A 176 6.07 2.20 9.52
CA LYS A 176 7.09 1.67 8.60
C LYS A 176 8.50 2.04 9.04
N ARG A 177 8.71 3.29 9.46
CA ARG A 177 10.01 3.76 9.96
C ARG A 177 10.37 3.08 11.28
N GLY A 178 9.38 2.88 12.15
CA GLY A 178 9.51 2.07 13.36
C GLY A 178 10.01 0.66 13.05
N VAL A 179 9.38 -0.03 12.10
CA VAL A 179 9.79 -1.37 11.63
C VAL A 179 11.19 -1.34 11.01
N GLU A 180 11.47 -0.39 10.11
CA GLU A 180 12.76 -0.23 9.46
C GLU A 180 13.90 -0.11 10.49
N ASN A 181 13.70 0.67 11.56
CA ASN A 181 14.67 0.86 12.64
C ASN A 181 14.95 -0.40 13.47
N LEU A 182 14.07 -1.40 13.44
CA LEU A 182 14.28 -2.70 14.10
C LEU A 182 15.11 -3.66 13.25
N VAL A 183 15.30 -3.38 11.95
CA VAL A 183 16.04 -4.26 11.04
C VAL A 183 17.54 -4.14 11.31
N PRO A 184 18.25 -5.25 11.62
CA PRO A 184 19.70 -5.21 11.77
C PRO A 184 20.41 -4.71 10.50
N GLN A 185 21.46 -3.91 10.65
CA GLN A 185 22.13 -3.25 9.51
C GLN A 185 22.52 -4.24 8.40
N HIS A 186 23.15 -5.37 8.74
CA HIS A 186 23.55 -6.39 7.75
C HIS A 186 22.37 -7.02 6.98
N ILE A 187 21.17 -7.04 7.56
CA ILE A 187 19.94 -7.48 6.87
C ILE A 187 19.40 -6.35 5.99
N ARG A 188 19.45 -5.10 6.47
CA ARG A 188 19.07 -3.92 5.68
C ARG A 188 19.92 -3.80 4.42
N ASP A 189 21.25 -3.91 4.55
CA ASP A 189 22.19 -3.89 3.43
C ASP A 189 21.88 -5.00 2.41
N TYR A 190 21.52 -6.20 2.90
CA TYR A 190 21.09 -7.31 2.05
C TYR A 190 19.81 -6.96 1.28
N TYR A 191 18.81 -6.36 1.94
CA TYR A 191 17.57 -5.97 1.27
C TYR A 191 17.80 -4.93 0.18
N GLU A 192 18.57 -3.89 0.48
CA GLU A 192 18.89 -2.79 -0.44
C GLU A 192 19.69 -3.27 -1.65
N THR A 193 20.56 -4.27 -1.46
CA THR A 193 21.34 -4.86 -2.57
C THR A 193 20.50 -5.79 -3.44
N ARG A 194 19.53 -6.51 -2.86
CA ARG A 194 18.86 -7.64 -3.52
C ARG A 194 17.49 -7.32 -4.10
N TYR A 195 16.79 -6.33 -3.55
CA TYR A 195 15.42 -6.01 -3.92
C TYR A 195 15.27 -4.53 -4.27
N ARG A 196 14.27 -4.24 -5.12
CA ARG A 196 13.88 -2.87 -5.41
C ARG A 196 13.36 -2.17 -4.15
N SER A 197 13.64 -0.86 -4.04
CA SER A 197 13.28 -0.06 -2.88
C SER A 197 11.77 -0.08 -2.57
N GLU A 198 10.94 -0.07 -3.61
CA GLU A 198 9.48 -0.16 -3.52
C GLU A 198 9.03 -1.44 -2.81
N LYS A 199 9.65 -2.58 -3.18
CA LYS A 199 9.33 -3.89 -2.62
C LYS A 199 9.70 -3.98 -1.13
N VAL A 200 10.85 -3.40 -0.76
CA VAL A 200 11.30 -3.37 0.63
C VAL A 200 10.38 -2.48 1.48
N ARG A 201 9.96 -1.32 0.95
CA ARG A 201 8.96 -0.45 1.62
C ARG A 201 7.59 -1.12 1.75
N GLU A 202 7.17 -1.90 0.76
CA GLU A 202 5.94 -2.68 0.81
C GLU A 202 6.03 -3.75 1.92
N PHE A 203 7.15 -4.46 1.99
CA PHE A 203 7.44 -5.46 3.01
C PHE A 203 7.40 -4.87 4.43
N TYR A 204 8.09 -3.75 4.68
CA TYR A 204 8.00 -3.06 5.97
C TYR A 204 6.57 -2.61 6.29
N GLY A 205 5.79 -2.24 5.26
CA GLY A 205 4.36 -1.92 5.40
C GLY A 205 3.53 -3.07 5.93
N TYR A 206 3.64 -4.24 5.33
CA TYR A 206 2.88 -5.41 5.81
C TYR A 206 3.34 -5.88 7.18
N VAL A 207 4.64 -5.79 7.50
CA VAL A 207 5.14 -6.08 8.85
C VAL A 207 4.54 -5.09 9.86
N ALA A 208 4.52 -3.80 9.55
CA ALA A 208 3.93 -2.76 10.39
C ALA A 208 2.43 -2.98 10.61
N GLU A 209 1.67 -3.23 9.53
CA GLU A 209 0.22 -3.48 9.60
C GLU A 209 -0.10 -4.74 10.43
N THR A 210 0.70 -5.80 10.28
CA THR A 210 0.54 -7.02 11.09
C THR A 210 0.87 -6.77 12.56
N GLN A 211 1.91 -5.99 12.85
CA GLN A 211 2.26 -5.63 14.22
C GLN A 211 1.17 -4.77 14.87
N ASP A 212 0.59 -3.83 14.14
CA ASP A 212 -0.53 -3.01 14.61
C ASP A 212 -1.78 -3.87 14.89
N LEU A 213 -2.10 -4.81 14.00
CA LEU A 213 -3.19 -5.76 14.19
C LEU A 213 -3.00 -6.61 15.45
N ALA A 214 -1.80 -7.16 15.63
CA ALA A 214 -1.45 -7.95 16.81
C ALA A 214 -1.58 -7.14 18.10
N LYS A 215 -1.06 -5.90 18.12
CA LYS A 215 -1.19 -4.99 19.27
C LYS A 215 -2.65 -4.70 19.63
N LYS A 216 -3.50 -4.42 18.62
CA LYS A 216 -4.95 -4.19 18.84
C LYS A 216 -5.66 -5.42 19.41
N ALA A 217 -5.21 -6.62 19.03
CA ALA A 217 -5.74 -7.88 19.52
C ALA A 217 -5.17 -8.30 20.89
N GLY A 218 -4.24 -7.52 21.46
CA GLY A 218 -3.58 -7.86 22.71
C GLY A 218 -2.57 -9.01 22.59
N TRP A 219 -2.06 -9.27 21.38
CA TRP A 219 -1.08 -10.33 21.15
C TRP A 219 0.34 -9.82 21.39
N GLU A 220 1.04 -10.46 22.32
CA GLU A 220 2.46 -10.20 22.57
C GLU A 220 3.32 -10.99 21.58
N LEU A 221 4.00 -10.27 20.69
CA LEU A 221 4.80 -10.85 19.62
C LEU A 221 6.14 -10.13 19.46
N THR A 222 7.21 -10.92 19.30
CA THR A 222 8.56 -10.44 18.97
C THR A 222 8.79 -10.52 17.46
N LEU A 223 9.30 -9.46 16.86
CA LEU A 223 9.71 -9.45 15.44
C LEU A 223 11.14 -9.99 15.31
N LYS A 224 11.37 -10.91 14.36
CA LYS A 224 12.73 -11.33 13.97
C LYS A 224 12.90 -11.28 12.47
N PHE A 225 13.88 -10.49 12.03
CA PHE A 225 14.21 -10.30 10.62
C PHE A 225 15.27 -11.30 10.15
N THR A 226 15.09 -11.79 8.93
CA THR A 226 16.05 -12.62 8.20
C THR A 226 16.26 -12.04 6.81
N GLN A 227 17.21 -12.57 6.05
CA GLN A 227 17.41 -12.16 4.64
C GLN A 227 16.17 -12.40 3.76
N ARG A 228 15.23 -13.26 4.16
CA ARG A 228 14.09 -13.68 3.32
C ARG A 228 12.72 -13.28 3.85
N TYR A 229 12.60 -13.03 5.15
CA TYR A 229 11.31 -12.77 5.79
C TYR A 229 11.45 -12.06 7.14
N CYS A 230 10.35 -11.49 7.64
CA CYS A 230 10.18 -11.10 9.04
C CYS A 230 9.15 -12.02 9.68
N GLY A 231 9.57 -12.73 10.74
CA GLY A 231 8.72 -13.62 11.51
C GLY A 231 8.21 -12.95 12.78
N PHE A 232 6.98 -13.29 13.15
CA PHE A 232 6.34 -12.92 14.40
C PHE A 232 6.42 -14.13 15.34
N TRP A 233 6.97 -13.92 16.54
CA TRP A 233 7.25 -14.95 17.51
C TRP A 233 6.44 -14.72 18.77
N VAL A 234 5.80 -15.78 19.26
CA VAL A 234 5.12 -15.79 20.56
C VAL A 234 5.96 -16.55 21.57
N GLU A 235 5.98 -16.09 22.82
CA GLU A 235 6.52 -16.85 23.93
C GLU A 235 5.44 -17.81 24.45
N ARG A 236 5.73 -19.10 24.48
CA ARG A 236 4.78 -20.11 24.96
C ARG A 236 4.57 -20.00 26.46
N GLU A 237 3.31 -20.04 26.87
CA GLU A 237 2.98 -20.02 28.30
C GLU A 237 3.50 -21.26 29.02
N THR A 238 3.47 -22.42 28.35
CA THR A 238 3.80 -23.71 28.96
C THR A 238 5.27 -23.87 29.36
N ASP A 239 6.20 -23.27 28.61
CA ASP A 239 7.63 -23.49 28.83
C ASP A 239 8.53 -22.31 28.43
N GLN A 240 7.95 -21.13 28.22
CA GLN A 240 8.65 -19.88 27.92
C GLN A 240 9.55 -19.95 26.67
N ARG A 241 9.31 -20.93 25.78
CA ARG A 241 10.01 -21.00 24.50
C ARG A 241 9.39 -20.06 23.49
N GLU A 242 10.22 -19.31 22.79
CA GLU A 242 9.78 -18.53 21.63
C GLU A 242 9.50 -19.43 20.43
N ILE A 243 8.31 -19.31 19.86
CA ILE A 243 7.87 -20.00 18.66
C ILE A 243 7.38 -18.99 17.65
N TRP A 244 7.93 -19.05 16.45
CA TRP A 244 7.40 -18.26 15.34
C TRP A 244 6.03 -18.81 14.90
N VAL A 245 5.09 -17.91 14.67
CA VAL A 245 3.69 -18.25 14.36
C VAL A 245 3.32 -17.94 12.92
N TYR A 246 3.81 -16.82 12.40
CA TYR A 246 3.59 -16.39 11.03
C TYR A 246 4.61 -15.33 10.65
N GLY A 247 4.59 -14.89 9.40
CA GLY A 247 5.42 -13.79 8.94
C GLY A 247 5.15 -13.36 7.52
N VAL A 248 5.84 -12.29 7.12
CA VAL A 248 5.82 -11.75 5.76
C VAL A 248 7.08 -12.21 5.04
N HIS A 249 6.95 -12.73 3.83
CA HIS A 249 8.06 -13.28 3.06
C HIS A 249 8.41 -12.41 1.84
N LEU A 250 9.67 -12.00 1.75
CA LEU A 250 10.20 -11.01 0.83
C LEU A 250 10.55 -11.58 -0.56
N ASP A 251 10.87 -12.87 -0.67
CA ASP A 251 11.29 -13.45 -1.97
C ASP A 251 10.18 -13.51 -3.03
N TYR A 252 8.91 -13.57 -2.63
CA TYR A 252 7.80 -13.74 -3.56
C TYR A 252 7.43 -12.42 -4.27
N ASN A 253 6.84 -12.52 -5.46
CA ASN A 253 6.24 -11.39 -6.15
C ASN A 253 4.83 -11.74 -6.69
N PRO A 254 3.75 -11.26 -6.06
CA PRO A 254 3.73 -10.37 -4.89
C PRO A 254 4.24 -11.03 -3.61
N LEU A 255 4.49 -10.23 -2.58
CA LEU A 255 4.84 -10.70 -1.24
C LEU A 255 3.81 -11.73 -0.71
N ARG A 256 4.23 -12.58 0.23
CA ARG A 256 3.37 -13.63 0.80
C ARG A 256 3.36 -13.59 2.32
N PHE A 257 2.21 -13.90 2.92
CA PHE A 257 2.16 -14.33 4.31
C PHE A 257 2.42 -15.82 4.39
N PHE A 258 3.20 -16.26 5.38
CA PHE A 258 3.30 -17.65 5.77
C PHE A 258 2.80 -17.80 7.20
N VAL A 259 2.12 -18.91 7.47
CA VAL A 259 1.49 -19.18 8.77
C VAL A 259 1.80 -20.62 9.17
N LYS A 260 2.24 -20.82 10.41
CA LYS A 260 2.62 -22.12 10.97
C LYS A 260 1.40 -22.92 11.40
N ILE A 261 0.67 -23.49 10.45
CA ILE A 261 -0.49 -24.35 10.71
C ILE A 261 -0.39 -25.59 9.84
N THR A 262 -1.14 -26.64 10.15
CA THR A 262 -1.18 -27.84 9.31
C THR A 262 -1.96 -27.59 8.02
N GLN A 263 -1.82 -28.48 7.05
CA GLN A 263 -2.61 -28.43 5.83
C GLN A 263 -4.10 -28.50 6.14
N GLU A 264 -4.51 -29.45 6.98
CA GLU A 264 -5.91 -29.64 7.38
C GLU A 264 -6.49 -28.39 8.05
N GLU A 265 -5.74 -27.75 8.94
CA GLU A 265 -6.16 -26.49 9.58
C GLU A 265 -6.32 -25.36 8.56
N SER A 266 -5.39 -25.26 7.61
CA SER A 266 -5.46 -24.25 6.56
C SER A 266 -6.68 -24.45 5.64
N GLU A 267 -7.04 -25.71 5.35
CA GLU A 267 -8.21 -26.06 4.55
C GLU A 267 -9.51 -25.79 5.31
N LYS A 268 -9.55 -26.07 6.62
CA LYS A 268 -10.68 -25.72 7.48
C LYS A 268 -10.91 -24.21 7.51
N LEU A 269 -9.86 -23.41 7.74
CA LEU A 269 -9.94 -21.95 7.76
C LEU A 269 -10.37 -21.38 6.41
N ARG A 270 -9.87 -21.95 5.30
CA ARG A 270 -10.32 -21.59 3.95
C ARG A 270 -11.81 -21.85 3.75
N ASN A 271 -12.31 -23.01 4.15
CA ASN A 271 -13.72 -23.37 3.97
C ASN A 271 -14.63 -22.51 4.86
N GLN A 272 -14.18 -22.15 6.06
CA GLN A 272 -14.96 -21.39 7.03
C GLN A 272 -15.04 -19.90 6.67
N TYR A 273 -13.93 -19.31 6.23
CA TYR A 273 -13.81 -17.85 6.07
C TYR A 273 -13.56 -17.39 4.63
N GLY A 274 -13.41 -18.33 3.68
CA GLY A 274 -13.17 -18.03 2.28
C GLY A 274 -11.74 -17.59 1.94
N TYR A 275 -10.78 -17.74 2.85
CA TYR A 275 -9.39 -17.32 2.62
C TYR A 275 -8.67 -18.24 1.65
N GLY A 276 -8.25 -17.70 0.51
CA GLY A 276 -7.43 -18.45 -0.45
C GLY A 276 -6.04 -18.77 0.11
N THR A 277 -5.82 -20.00 0.60
CA THR A 277 -4.48 -20.58 0.69
C THR A 277 -3.92 -20.76 -0.72
N VAL A 278 -2.73 -20.25 -0.99
CA VAL A 278 -2.13 -20.36 -2.32
C VAL A 278 -1.44 -21.70 -2.50
N TYR A 279 -0.72 -22.16 -1.46
CA TYR A 279 -0.20 -23.52 -1.37
C TYR A 279 0.23 -23.83 0.07
N TYR A 280 0.46 -25.10 0.34
CA TYR A 280 0.99 -25.60 1.60
C TYR A 280 2.38 -26.19 1.39
N HIS A 281 3.36 -25.82 2.23
CA HIS A 281 4.71 -26.36 2.18
C HIS A 281 4.86 -27.52 3.17
N THR A 282 4.68 -28.74 2.68
CA THR A 282 4.64 -29.98 3.50
C THR A 282 5.85 -30.17 4.40
N HIS A 283 7.07 -29.97 3.88
CA HIS A 283 8.30 -30.18 4.65
C HIS A 283 8.53 -29.17 5.79
N VAL A 284 7.95 -27.97 5.71
CA VAL A 284 8.19 -26.88 6.68
C VAL A 284 6.95 -26.68 7.58
N GLY A 285 5.81 -27.28 7.23
CA GLY A 285 4.58 -27.20 8.01
C GLY A 285 3.95 -25.80 7.97
N GLN A 286 3.86 -25.21 6.78
CA GLN A 286 3.44 -23.81 6.62
C GLN A 286 2.41 -23.65 5.50
N ALA A 287 1.36 -22.87 5.77
CA ALA A 287 0.41 -22.41 4.76
C ALA A 287 0.82 -21.01 4.26
N PHE A 288 0.81 -20.82 2.94
CA PHE A 288 1.12 -19.54 2.31
C PHE A 288 -0.13 -18.87 1.77
N TYR A 289 -0.25 -17.57 2.03
CA TYR A 289 -1.39 -16.74 1.66
C TYR A 289 -0.95 -15.57 0.78
N THR A 290 -1.79 -15.19 -0.18
CA THR A 290 -1.68 -13.88 -0.84
C THR A 290 -1.89 -12.81 0.22
N ILE A 291 -1.04 -11.80 0.22
CA ILE A 291 -1.27 -10.67 1.11
C ILE A 291 -2.47 -9.87 0.58
N PRO A 292 -3.58 -9.78 1.33
CA PRO A 292 -4.70 -8.94 0.93
C PRO A 292 -4.29 -7.46 0.95
N GLY A 293 -5.06 -6.61 0.27
CA GLY A 293 -4.89 -5.17 0.39
C GLY A 293 -4.98 -4.68 1.84
N ASN A 294 -5.83 -5.32 2.65
CA ASN A 294 -5.95 -5.09 4.10
C ASN A 294 -5.58 -6.36 4.90
N VAL A 295 -4.53 -6.28 5.72
CA VAL A 295 -4.07 -7.39 6.60
C VAL A 295 -5.16 -7.86 7.57
N ASP A 296 -6.12 -7.00 7.95
CA ASP A 296 -7.26 -7.40 8.80
C ASP A 296 -8.06 -8.56 8.20
N GLN A 297 -8.03 -8.72 6.87
CA GLN A 297 -8.68 -9.86 6.21
C GLN A 297 -8.04 -11.18 6.61
N LEU A 298 -6.79 -11.22 7.09
CA LEU A 298 -6.17 -12.45 7.58
C LEU A 298 -6.38 -12.67 9.09
N PHE A 299 -7.13 -11.80 9.78
CA PHE A 299 -7.24 -11.82 11.24
C PHE A 299 -7.55 -13.22 11.80
N SER A 300 -8.59 -13.90 11.33
CA SER A 300 -8.98 -15.22 11.88
C SER A 300 -7.90 -16.29 11.67
N VAL A 301 -7.10 -16.19 10.60
CA VAL A 301 -5.98 -17.11 10.34
C VAL A 301 -4.82 -16.81 11.30
N LEU A 302 -4.50 -15.54 11.50
CA LEU A 302 -3.43 -15.11 12.40
C LEU A 302 -3.79 -15.39 13.87
N GLU A 303 -5.06 -15.18 14.25
CA GLU A 303 -5.59 -15.47 15.58
C GLU A 303 -5.53 -16.97 15.89
N PHE A 304 -5.99 -17.81 14.95
CA PHE A 304 -5.90 -19.26 15.09
C PHE A 304 -4.46 -19.72 15.32
N ALA A 305 -3.51 -19.22 14.52
CA ALA A 305 -2.10 -19.55 14.66
C ALA A 305 -1.53 -19.04 16.00
N TYR A 306 -1.90 -17.83 16.42
CA TYR A 306 -1.46 -17.26 17.69
C TYR A 306 -1.89 -18.13 18.88
N ASN A 307 -3.19 -18.43 19.00
CA ASN A 307 -3.74 -19.21 20.11
C ASN A 307 -3.13 -20.62 20.17
N LYS A 308 -3.07 -21.30 19.01
CA LYS A 308 -2.49 -22.63 18.88
C LYS A 308 -1.06 -22.71 19.41
N HIS A 309 -0.21 -21.73 19.07
CA HIS A 309 1.20 -21.79 19.43
C HIS A 309 1.49 -21.20 20.80
N ARG A 310 0.69 -20.26 21.29
CA ARG A 310 0.80 -19.73 22.66
C ARG A 310 0.50 -20.81 23.70
N GLY A 311 -0.38 -21.75 23.36
CA GLY A 311 -0.78 -22.88 24.22
C GLY A 311 -2.17 -22.72 24.85
N ILE A 312 -3.06 -21.96 24.20
CA ILE A 312 -4.46 -21.75 24.60
C ILE A 312 -5.37 -22.80 23.96
#